data_AF-A0A7X6Z1F0-F1
#
_entry.id   AF-A0A7X6Z1F0-F1
#
_cell.length_a   1.000
_cell.length_b   1.000
_cell.length_c   1.000
_cell.angle_alpha   90.00
_cell.angle_beta   90.00
_cell.angle_gamma   90.00
#
_symmetry.space_group_name_H-M   'P 1'
#
loop_
_entity.id
_entity.type
_entity.pdbx_description
1 polymer ?
#
loop_
_entity_poly.entity_id
_entity_poly.type
_entity_poly.pdbx_seq_one_letter_code
_entity_poly.pdbx_strand_id
1 'polypeptide(L)'
;MMRNKFDIPEYKKRELSDLAEFIADEYFYDSFVCPYKLAQIYGITISFEDYKSAFDGLLEHCSGKFHIYLNSNQVKHKYEPRVRFTLAHELGHYIIDDHRIPLKMGLAPSHPSFTNFSSDNE
;
A
#
# COMPACT_ATOMS: atom_id res chain seq x y z
N MET A 1 6.41 26.66 15.40
CA MET A 1 5.50 25.57 15.00
C MET A 1 5.76 24.38 15.92
N MET A 2 4.76 23.91 16.67
CA MET A 2 4.86 22.62 17.37
C MET A 2 4.93 21.53 16.30
N ARG A 3 6.02 20.75 16.29
CA ARG A 3 6.07 19.50 15.49
C ARG A 3 4.93 18.62 15.97
N ASN A 4 4.08 18.17 15.06
CA ASN A 4 3.05 17.21 15.39
C ASN A 4 3.77 15.93 15.83
N LYS A 5 3.33 15.29 16.92
CA LYS A 5 3.91 14.01 17.39
C LYS A 5 3.87 12.93 16.29
N PHE A 6 2.97 13.09 15.33
CA PHE A 6 2.79 12.19 14.19
C PHE A 6 3.57 12.60 12.94
N ASP A 7 4.35 13.69 12.98
CA ASP A 7 5.19 14.07 11.84
C ASP A 7 6.32 13.06 11.67
N ILE A 8 6.36 12.42 10.50
CA ILE A 8 7.48 11.57 10.11
C ILE A 8 8.73 12.46 10.01
N PRO A 9 9.83 12.13 10.71
CA PRO A 9 11.07 12.90 10.61
C PRO A 9 11.60 12.97 9.17
N GLU A 10 12.25 14.08 8.81
CA GLU A 10 12.77 14.28 7.44
C GLU A 10 13.72 13.17 6.97
N TYR A 11 14.56 12.63 7.86
CA TYR A 11 15.43 11.50 7.51
C TYR A 11 14.60 10.25 7.13
N LYS A 12 13.50 9.98 7.85
CA LYS A 12 12.62 8.86 7.55
C LYS A 12 11.85 9.07 6.25
N LYS A 13 11.42 10.31 5.96
CA LYS A 13 10.82 10.64 4.66
C LYS A 13 11.79 10.38 3.52
N ARG A 14 13.07 10.75 3.69
CA ARG A 14 14.11 10.47 2.70
C ARG A 14 14.31 8.96 2.53
N GLU A 15 14.46 8.20 3.61
CA GLU A 15 14.56 6.73 3.54
C GLU A 15 13.39 6.10 2.78
N LEU A 16 12.15 6.54 3.04
CA LEU A 16 10.96 6.04 2.34
C LEU A 16 10.95 6.44 0.87
N SER A 17 11.42 7.64 0.54
CA SER A 17 11.55 8.12 -0.84
C SER A 17 12.60 7.32 -1.60
N ASP A 18 13.79 7.15 -1.02
CA ASP A 18 14.90 6.40 -1.63
C ASP A 18 14.49 4.93 -1.85
N LEU A 19 13.75 4.34 -0.92
CA LEU A 19 13.18 3.00 -1.06
C LEU A 19 12.15 2.92 -2.19
N ALA A 20 11.25 3.90 -2.29
CA ALA A 20 10.25 3.95 -3.35
C ALA A 20 10.90 4.13 -4.74
N GLU A 21 11.92 4.97 -4.84
CA GLU A 21 12.72 5.18 -6.06
C GLU A 21 13.46 3.89 -6.45
N PHE A 22 14.14 3.25 -5.50
CA PHE A 22 14.79 1.96 -5.74
C PHE A 22 13.82 0.89 -6.29
N ILE A 23 12.62 0.78 -5.71
CA ILE A 23 11.61 -0.18 -6.19
C ILE A 23 11.11 0.18 -7.60
N ALA A 24 10.95 1.47 -7.90
CA ALA A 24 10.56 1.93 -9.23
C ALA A 24 11.63 1.59 -10.27
N ASP A 25 12.89 1.90 -9.96
CA ASP A 25 14.02 1.63 -10.86
C ASP A 25 14.25 0.13 -11.07
N GLU A 26 14.25 -0.65 -10.00
CA GLU A 26 14.54 -2.09 -10.06
C GLU A 26 13.50 -2.88 -10.88
N TYR A 27 12.22 -2.55 -10.74
CA TYR A 27 11.14 -3.34 -11.34
C TYR A 27 10.45 -2.69 -12.55
N PHE A 28 10.67 -1.39 -12.76
CA PHE A 28 9.96 -0.56 -13.74
C PHE A 28 10.86 0.45 -14.46
N TYR A 29 12.19 0.22 -14.55
CA TYR A 29 13.15 1.10 -15.22
C TYR A 29 12.68 1.68 -16.58
N ASP A 30 12.05 0.85 -17.41
CA ASP A 30 11.60 1.18 -18.77
C ASP A 30 10.08 1.16 -18.93
N SER A 31 9.31 1.16 -17.84
CA SER A 31 7.85 1.02 -17.88
C SER A 31 7.15 1.83 -16.79
N PHE A 32 5.84 2.01 -16.94
CA PHE A 32 5.04 2.65 -15.90
C PHE A 32 4.92 1.75 -14.67
N VAL A 33 5.02 2.37 -13.49
CA VAL A 33 4.79 1.68 -12.21
C VAL A 33 3.41 1.02 -12.20
N CYS A 34 3.42 -0.30 -12.07
CA CYS A 34 2.23 -1.14 -12.01
C CYS A 34 2.19 -1.91 -10.69
N PRO A 35 1.42 -1.43 -9.68
CA PRO A 35 1.34 -2.08 -8.37
C PRO A 35 0.86 -3.55 -8.45
N TYR A 36 0.00 -3.89 -9.42
CA TYR A 36 -0.42 -5.27 -9.65
C TYR A 36 0.74 -6.19 -10.06
N LYS A 37 1.65 -5.70 -10.92
CA LYS A 37 2.86 -6.46 -11.31
C LYS A 37 3.78 -6.63 -10.10
N LEU A 38 3.92 -5.58 -9.28
CA LEU A 38 4.74 -5.64 -8.06
C LEU A 38 4.20 -6.65 -7.05
N ALA A 39 2.88 -6.68 -6.82
CA ALA A 39 2.25 -7.70 -5.98
C ALA A 39 2.50 -9.12 -6.48
N GLN A 40 2.42 -9.34 -7.81
CA GLN A 40 2.74 -10.63 -8.42
C GLN A 40 4.20 -11.03 -8.20
N ILE A 41 5.15 -10.10 -8.34
CA ILE A 41 6.58 -10.34 -8.10
C ILE A 41 6.81 -10.79 -6.64
N TYR A 42 6.15 -10.15 -5.68
CA TYR A 42 6.24 -10.51 -4.27
C TYR A 42 5.36 -11.71 -3.87
N GLY A 43 4.63 -12.32 -4.80
CA GLY A 43 3.73 -13.44 -4.51
C GLY A 43 2.56 -13.08 -3.59
N ILE A 44 2.15 -11.81 -3.57
CA ILE A 44 1.04 -11.30 -2.76
C ILE A 44 -0.25 -11.44 -3.55
N THR A 45 -1.23 -12.08 -2.92
CA THR A 45 -2.56 -12.27 -3.53
C THR A 45 -3.45 -11.05 -3.31
N ILE A 46 -4.38 -10.81 -4.24
CA ILE A 46 -5.26 -9.63 -4.20
C ILE A 46 -6.71 -10.06 -4.41
N SER A 47 -7.63 -9.52 -3.61
CA SER A 47 -9.08 -9.52 -3.88
C SER A 47 -9.55 -8.10 -4.18
N PHE A 48 -10.48 -7.96 -5.13
CA PHE A 48 -11.10 -6.68 -5.49
C PHE A 48 -12.62 -6.85 -5.47
N GLU A 49 -13.24 -6.52 -4.35
CA GLU A 49 -14.65 -6.79 -4.07
C GLU A 49 -15.29 -5.61 -3.34
N ASP A 50 -16.63 -5.58 -3.28
CA ASP A 50 -17.37 -4.53 -2.59
C ASP A 50 -17.42 -4.81 -1.06
N TYR A 51 -16.52 -4.15 -0.33
CA TYR A 51 -16.48 -4.17 1.13
C TYR A 51 -17.26 -2.99 1.75
N LYS A 52 -18.13 -2.34 0.97
CA LYS A 52 -18.94 -1.18 1.40
C LYS A 52 -18.07 -0.09 1.98
N SER A 53 -18.33 0.38 3.20
CA SER A 53 -17.58 1.44 3.86
C SER A 53 -16.54 0.91 4.85
N ALA A 54 -16.09 -0.34 4.71
CA ALA A 54 -15.19 -0.96 5.70
C ALA A 54 -13.74 -0.43 5.63
N PHE A 55 -13.22 -0.16 4.43
CA PHE A 55 -11.87 0.35 4.15
C PHE A 55 -11.71 0.69 2.66
N ASP A 56 -10.65 1.41 2.28
CA ASP A 56 -10.22 1.48 0.87
C ASP A 56 -9.33 0.27 0.53
N GLY A 57 -8.41 -0.08 1.44
CA GLY A 57 -7.47 -1.19 1.32
C GLY A 57 -7.15 -1.85 2.67
N LEU A 58 -6.69 -3.09 2.63
CA LEU A 58 -6.25 -3.84 3.80
C LEU A 58 -5.19 -4.88 3.43
N LEU A 59 -3.99 -4.77 3.98
CA LEU A 59 -3.00 -5.84 4.00
C LEU A 59 -3.23 -6.77 5.19
N GLU A 60 -3.37 -8.06 4.92
CA GLU A 60 -3.49 -9.11 5.93
C GLU A 60 -2.36 -10.13 5.79
N HIS A 61 -1.90 -10.65 6.94
CA HIS A 61 -1.03 -11.81 7.00
C HIS A 61 -1.72 -12.96 7.72
N CYS A 62 -1.98 -14.04 7.00
CA CYS A 62 -2.62 -15.24 7.54
C CYS A 62 -1.90 -16.49 7.05
N SER A 63 -1.64 -17.44 7.96
CA SER A 63 -0.98 -18.72 7.65
C SER A 63 0.32 -18.61 6.82
N GLY A 64 1.15 -17.59 7.12
CA GLY A 64 2.43 -17.38 6.46
C GLY A 64 2.34 -16.72 5.08
N LYS A 65 1.16 -16.26 4.67
CA LYS A 65 0.91 -15.63 3.37
C LYS A 65 0.33 -14.24 3.56
N PHE A 66 0.69 -13.34 2.65
CA PHE A 66 0.11 -12.00 2.58
C PHE A 66 -1.00 -11.94 1.52
N HIS A 67 -2.05 -11.20 1.87
CA HIS A 67 -3.18 -10.91 0.99
C HIS A 67 -3.56 -9.45 1.11
N ILE A 68 -3.90 -8.81 -0.02
CA ILE A 68 -4.39 -7.44 -0.07
C ILE A 68 -5.85 -7.46 -0.50
N TYR A 69 -6.72 -6.88 0.31
CA TYR A 69 -8.11 -6.60 -0.05
C TYR A 69 -8.20 -5.16 -0.56
N LEU A 70 -8.73 -4.98 -1.76
CA LEU A 70 -9.01 -3.68 -2.35
C LEU A 70 -10.52 -3.51 -2.46
N ASN A 71 -11.02 -2.37 -2.01
CA ASN A 71 -12.45 -2.10 -2.07
C ASN A 71 -12.86 -1.59 -3.45
N SER A 72 -13.84 -2.28 -4.05
CA SER A 72 -14.44 -1.88 -5.32
C SER A 72 -15.62 -0.91 -5.15
N ASN A 73 -15.97 -0.54 -3.92
CA ASN A 73 -17.05 0.41 -3.65
C ASN A 73 -16.77 1.77 -4.33
N GLN A 74 -17.74 2.25 -5.10
CA GLN A 74 -17.70 3.53 -5.83
C GLN A 74 -16.61 3.66 -6.91
N VAL A 75 -16.00 2.55 -7.35
CA VAL A 75 -15.06 2.54 -8.49
C VAL A 75 -15.60 1.66 -9.62
N LYS A 76 -15.31 2.04 -10.86
CA LYS A 76 -15.76 1.33 -12.08
C LYS A 76 -14.88 0.13 -12.38
N HIS A 77 -13.56 0.24 -12.14
CA HIS A 77 -12.63 -0.86 -12.35
C HIS A 77 -11.34 -0.75 -11.52
N LYS A 78 -10.65 -1.90 -11.39
CA LYS A 78 -9.45 -2.06 -10.56
C LYS A 78 -8.21 -1.23 -10.97
N TYR A 79 -8.26 -0.57 -12.13
CA TYR A 79 -7.12 0.21 -12.65
C TYR A 79 -7.30 1.72 -12.48
N GLU A 80 -8.37 2.17 -11.82
CA GLU A 80 -8.56 3.58 -11.52
C GLU A 80 -7.43 4.13 -10.65
N PRO A 81 -7.09 5.44 -10.79
CA PRO A 81 -6.00 6.07 -10.06
C PRO A 81 -6.05 5.83 -8.55
N ARG A 82 -7.23 5.98 -7.93
CA ARG A 82 -7.43 5.73 -6.49
C ARG A 82 -7.15 4.28 -6.10
N VAL A 83 -7.64 3.31 -6.86
CA VAL A 83 -7.38 1.88 -6.58
C VAL A 83 -5.90 1.54 -6.73
N ARG A 84 -5.24 2.08 -7.77
CA ARG A 84 -3.80 1.92 -7.96
C ARG A 84 -3.01 2.52 -6.80
N PHE A 85 -3.40 3.70 -6.33
CA PHE A 85 -2.80 4.34 -5.15
C PHE A 85 -2.98 3.49 -3.90
N THR A 86 -4.21 3.03 -3.62
CA THR A 86 -4.50 2.17 -2.48
C THR A 86 -3.68 0.87 -2.52
N LEU A 87 -3.58 0.21 -3.68
CA LEU A 87 -2.74 -0.98 -3.79
C LEU A 87 -1.26 -0.68 -3.55
N ALA A 88 -0.74 0.44 -4.06
CA ALA A 88 0.64 0.87 -3.79
C ALA A 88 0.86 1.16 -2.30
N HIS A 89 -0.13 1.75 -1.62
CA HIS A 89 -0.11 1.99 -0.18
C HIS A 89 -0.01 0.69 0.63
N GLU A 90 -0.86 -0.30 0.33
CA GLU A 90 -0.81 -1.61 1.01
C GLU A 90 0.48 -2.37 0.71
N LEU A 91 1.02 -2.26 -0.51
CA LEU A 91 2.34 -2.79 -0.84
C LEU A 91 3.45 -2.09 -0.04
N GLY A 92 3.31 -0.80 0.25
CA GLY A 92 4.19 -0.07 1.16
C GLY A 92 4.23 -0.72 2.56
N HIS A 93 3.09 -1.09 3.12
CA HIS A 93 3.03 -1.82 4.40
C HIS A 93 3.75 -3.17 4.36
N TYR A 94 3.76 -3.83 3.20
CA TYR A 94 4.54 -5.06 3.03
C TYR A 94 6.04 -4.79 2.83
N ILE A 95 6.42 -3.79 2.04
CA ILE A 95 7.83 -3.56 1.68
C ILE A 95 8.60 -2.97 2.87
N ILE A 96 7.98 -2.10 3.65
CA ILE A 96 8.59 -1.45 4.82
C ILE A 96 8.63 -2.43 5.99
N ASP A 97 9.84 -2.84 6.40
CA ASP A 97 10.06 -3.82 7.46
C ASP A 97 9.39 -3.46 8.80
N ASP A 98 9.42 -2.18 9.16
CA ASP A 98 8.79 -1.66 10.38
C ASP A 98 7.27 -1.93 10.43
N HIS A 99 6.63 -2.12 9.27
CA HIS A 99 5.21 -2.51 9.17
C HIS A 99 5.07 -4.03 8.97
N ARG A 100 5.86 -4.62 8.06
CA ARG A 100 5.76 -6.04 7.70
C ARG A 100 6.07 -6.96 8.88
N ILE A 101 7.14 -6.70 9.62
CA ILE A 101 7.64 -7.62 10.66
C ILE A 101 6.62 -7.76 11.80
N PRO A 102 6.08 -6.68 12.39
CA PRO A 102 5.05 -6.80 13.43
C PRO A 102 3.79 -7.51 12.94
N LEU A 103 3.32 -7.22 11.72
CA LEU A 103 2.15 -7.87 11.13
C LEU A 103 2.39 -9.38 10.93
N LYS A 104 3.57 -9.74 10.41
CA LYS A 104 3.97 -11.13 10.22
C LYS A 104 4.06 -11.90 11.53
N MET A 105 4.57 -11.27 12.59
CA MET A 105 4.73 -11.85 13.92
C MET A 105 3.43 -11.86 14.74
N GLY A 106 2.34 -11.28 14.24
CA GLY A 106 1.09 -11.11 14.99
C GLY A 106 1.21 -10.12 16.17
N LEU A 107 2.24 -9.27 16.16
CA LEU A 107 2.47 -8.22 17.15
C LEU A 107 1.66 -6.95 16.85
N ALA A 108 1.25 -6.77 15.60
CA ALA A 108 0.33 -5.74 15.16
C ALA A 108 -0.81 -6.40 14.36
N PRO A 109 -2.08 -6.02 14.59
CA PRO A 109 -3.18 -6.51 13.77
C PRO A 109 -3.15 -5.88 12.37
N SER A 110 -3.72 -6.58 11.39
CA SER A 110 -4.09 -5.98 10.11
C SER A 110 -5.00 -4.79 10.38
N HIS A 111 -4.71 -3.64 9.78
CA HIS A 111 -5.48 -2.41 10.01
C HIS A 111 -6.10 -1.89 8.72
N PRO A 112 -7.40 -1.55 8.72
CA PRO A 112 -8.06 -0.99 7.56
C PRO A 112 -7.50 0.39 7.22
N SER A 113 -7.15 0.60 5.96
CA SER A 113 -6.66 1.88 5.46
C SER A 113 -7.80 2.69 4.85
N PHE A 114 -7.87 3.97 5.21
CA PHE A 114 -8.73 4.96 4.58
C PHE A 114 -7.82 6.05 4.01
N THR A 115 -7.62 6.01 2.70
CA THR A 115 -6.55 6.75 2.05
C THR A 115 -6.89 8.23 1.86
N ASN A 116 -8.17 8.62 1.95
CA ASN A 116 -8.69 9.99 1.76
C ASN A 116 -8.03 10.77 0.61
N PHE A 117 -7.45 10.05 -0.37
CA PHE A 117 -6.63 10.65 -1.40
C PHE A 117 -7.56 11.28 -2.42
N SER A 118 -7.38 12.58 -2.61
CA SER A 118 -7.96 13.34 -3.70
C SER A 118 -6.78 13.95 -4.46
N SER A 119 -6.68 13.69 -5.76
CA SER A 119 -5.72 14.40 -6.60
C SER A 119 -6.34 15.73 -7.02
N ASP A 120 -5.58 16.83 -6.96
CA ASP A 120 -6.03 18.14 -7.47
C ASP A 120 -6.06 18.21 -9.01
N ASN A 121 -5.68 17.12 -9.70
CA ASN A 121 -5.56 17.03 -11.16
C ASN A 121 -6.70 16.24 -11.85
N GLU A 122 -7.85 16.04 -11.19
CA GLU A 122 -9.03 15.38 -11.76
C GLU A 122 -10.11 16.36 -12.25
#